data_AF-A0A285CJN5-F1
#
_entry.id   AF-A0A285CJN5-F1
#
_cell.length_a   1.000
_cell.length_b   1.000
_cell.length_c   1.000
_cell.angle_alpha   90.00
_cell.angle_beta   90.00
_cell.angle_gamma   90.00
#
_symmetry.space_group_name_H-M   'P 1'
#
loop_
_entity.id
_entity.type
_entity.pdbx_description
1 polymer ?
#
loop_
_entity_poly.entity_id
_entity_poly.type
_entity_poly.pdbx_seq_one_letter_code
_entity_poly.pdbx_strand_id
1 'polypeptide(L)'
;MELFDRIISGERLLVEDREHYEITNIEHTLNNLVSDFEILLHGSTVDIPHHSKLKLNNGYAFATNHAGIAILKAIFSNSYADNLGYPYLLDRGNKLELEILNGQNGVERTKGFVYIISDRRKFKFDTRTSWQYISQYPDVELVGSIEVIRSDFKYPVKYITK
;
A
#
# COMPACT_ATOMS: atom_id res chain seq x y z
N MET A 1 4.32 -6.77 20.16
CA MET A 1 5.09 -7.96 19.73
C MET A 1 4.14 -8.96 19.08
N GLU A 2 3.07 -9.39 19.78
CA GLU A 2 2.10 -10.39 19.29
C GLU A 2 1.47 -10.09 17.92
N LEU A 3 0.94 -8.88 17.68
CA LEU A 3 0.35 -8.52 16.38
C LEU A 3 1.34 -8.68 15.21
N PHE A 4 2.58 -8.27 15.41
CA PHE A 4 3.58 -8.31 14.36
C PHE A 4 3.97 -9.74 14.03
N ASP A 5 4.32 -10.53 15.04
CA ASP A 5 4.72 -11.93 14.88
C ASP A 5 3.65 -12.72 14.12
N ARG A 6 2.38 -12.44 14.44
CA ARG A 6 1.24 -12.99 13.71
C ARG A 6 1.21 -12.57 12.25
N ILE A 7 1.31 -11.28 11.97
CA ILE A 7 1.30 -10.79 10.58
C ILE A 7 2.48 -11.35 9.76
N ILE A 8 3.70 -11.39 10.30
CA ILE A 8 4.85 -11.96 9.55
C ILE A 8 4.80 -13.49 9.44
N SER A 9 4.00 -14.15 10.28
CA SER A 9 3.77 -15.60 10.20
C SER A 9 2.78 -16.01 9.10
N GLY A 10 2.22 -15.06 8.34
CA GLY A 10 1.24 -15.32 7.29
C GLY A 10 -0.12 -14.69 7.56
N GLU A 11 -0.39 -14.18 8.77
CA GLU A 11 -1.76 -13.80 9.08
C GLU A 11 -2.28 -12.63 8.26
N ARG A 12 -3.58 -12.70 8.02
CA ARG A 12 -4.38 -11.64 7.42
C ARG A 12 -5.13 -10.96 8.54
N LEU A 13 -4.83 -9.69 8.74
CA LEU A 13 -5.53 -8.86 9.70
C LEU A 13 -6.69 -8.16 9.01
N LEU A 14 -7.92 -8.49 9.41
CA LEU A 14 -9.13 -7.89 8.86
C LEU A 14 -9.51 -6.63 9.65
N VAL A 15 -10.47 -5.87 9.12
CA VAL A 15 -10.98 -4.67 9.82
C VAL A 15 -11.61 -5.03 11.16
N GLU A 16 -12.34 -6.15 11.24
CA GLU A 16 -12.95 -6.63 12.50
C GLU A 16 -11.93 -6.96 13.60
N ASP A 17 -10.70 -7.32 13.23
CA ASP A 17 -9.67 -7.68 14.19
C ASP A 17 -9.06 -6.47 14.89
N ARG A 18 -9.24 -5.26 14.34
CA ARG A 18 -8.55 -4.04 14.80
C ARG A 18 -8.83 -3.69 16.25
N GLU A 19 -10.06 -3.89 16.72
CA GLU A 19 -10.45 -3.61 18.11
C GLU A 19 -9.69 -4.53 19.08
N HIS A 20 -9.57 -5.81 18.73
CA HIS A 20 -8.84 -6.79 19.53
C HIS A 20 -7.35 -6.42 19.71
N TYR A 21 -6.75 -5.78 18.71
CA TYR A 21 -5.36 -5.34 18.74
C TYR A 21 -5.18 -3.85 19.04
N GLU A 22 -6.23 -3.16 19.48
CA GLU A 22 -6.21 -1.74 19.82
C GLU A 22 -5.70 -0.83 18.68
N ILE A 23 -5.92 -1.23 17.42
CA ILE A 23 -5.46 -0.50 16.25
C ILE A 23 -6.43 0.62 15.94
N THR A 24 -6.05 1.82 16.37
CA THR A 24 -6.83 3.05 16.14
C THR A 24 -6.37 3.85 14.91
N ASN A 25 -5.14 3.61 14.43
CA ASN A 25 -4.57 4.31 13.28
C ASN A 25 -3.70 3.37 12.44
N ILE A 26 -4.25 2.89 11.32
CA ILE A 26 -3.58 1.91 10.48
C ILE A 26 -2.29 2.44 9.83
N GLU A 27 -2.26 3.72 9.47
CA GLU A 27 -1.09 4.33 8.85
C GLU A 27 0.06 4.40 9.86
N HIS A 28 -0.24 4.75 11.12
CA HIS A 28 0.75 4.72 12.20
C HIS A 28 1.26 3.29 12.46
N THR A 29 0.36 2.32 12.56
CA THR A 29 0.74 0.90 12.72
C THR A 29 1.67 0.44 11.60
N LEU A 30 1.30 0.68 10.34
CA LEU A 30 2.13 0.32 9.19
C LEU A 30 3.48 1.05 9.16
N ASN A 31 3.53 2.33 9.56
CA ASN A 31 4.80 3.07 9.66
C ASN A 31 5.72 2.46 10.73
N ASN A 32 5.17 2.06 11.88
CA ASN A 32 5.95 1.37 12.92
C ASN A 32 6.49 0.04 12.38
N LEU A 33 5.67 -0.74 11.68
CA LEU A 33 6.13 -1.98 11.06
C LEU A 33 7.29 -1.77 10.08
N VAL A 34 7.20 -0.76 9.22
CA VAL A 34 8.27 -0.42 8.28
C VAL A 34 9.54 0.02 9.00
N SER A 35 9.41 0.85 10.03
CA SER A 35 10.56 1.39 10.77
C SER A 35 11.27 0.32 11.59
N ASP A 36 10.51 -0.53 12.27
CA ASP A 36 11.06 -1.48 13.25
C ASP A 36 11.68 -2.72 12.58
N PHE A 37 11.18 -3.10 11.39
CA PHE A 37 11.55 -4.35 10.73
C PHE A 37 12.11 -4.18 9.32
N GLU A 38 12.31 -2.94 8.88
CA GLU A 38 12.87 -2.60 7.56
C GLU A 38 12.12 -3.22 6.35
N ILE A 39 10.84 -3.56 6.53
CA ILE A 39 9.99 -4.19 5.51
C ILE A 39 9.58 -3.21 4.39
N LEU A 40 9.02 -3.77 3.32
CA LEU A 40 8.29 -3.01 2.29
C LEU A 40 6.81 -3.39 2.27
N LEU A 41 5.99 -2.49 1.74
CA LEU A 41 4.55 -2.59 1.65
C LEU A 41 4.09 -2.59 0.19
N HIS A 42 3.04 -3.36 -0.10
CA HIS A 42 2.36 -3.36 -1.38
C HIS A 42 0.86 -3.16 -1.19
N GLY A 43 0.33 -2.03 -1.65
CA GLY A 43 -1.11 -1.79 -1.68
C GLY A 43 -1.76 -2.39 -2.93
N SER A 44 -2.88 -3.09 -2.75
CA SER A 44 -3.71 -3.62 -3.84
C SER A 44 -5.20 -3.53 -3.52
N THR A 45 -5.97 -3.08 -4.50
CA THR A 45 -7.44 -3.08 -4.48
C THR A 45 -8.04 -4.47 -4.66
N VAL A 46 -7.22 -5.44 -5.05
CA VAL A 46 -7.59 -6.85 -5.25
C VAL A 46 -7.02 -7.70 -4.12
N ASP A 47 -7.84 -8.63 -3.65
CA ASP A 47 -7.39 -9.67 -2.73
C ASP A 47 -6.45 -10.66 -3.45
N ILE A 48 -5.23 -10.76 -2.95
CA ILE A 48 -4.20 -11.69 -3.37
C ILE A 48 -4.26 -12.86 -2.37
N PRO A 49 -4.54 -14.09 -2.84
CA PRO A 49 -4.67 -15.24 -1.95
C PRO A 49 -3.42 -15.47 -1.11
N HIS A 50 -3.61 -15.97 0.10
CA HIS A 50 -2.53 -16.32 1.01
C HIS A 50 -1.51 -17.29 0.34
N HIS A 51 -0.22 -17.11 0.62
CA HIS A 51 0.91 -17.79 -0.05
C HIS A 51 1.05 -17.57 -1.57
N SER A 52 0.28 -16.66 -2.16
CA SER A 52 0.51 -16.25 -3.55
C SER A 52 1.68 -15.29 -3.66
N LYS A 53 2.34 -15.31 -4.81
CA LYS A 53 3.42 -14.37 -5.15
C LYS A 53 2.84 -13.14 -5.82
N LEU A 54 3.47 -11.98 -5.62
CA LEU A 54 3.14 -10.80 -6.43
C LEU A 54 3.42 -11.10 -7.89
N LYS A 55 2.39 -10.99 -8.72
CA LYS A 55 2.56 -11.06 -10.17
C LYS A 55 3.23 -9.78 -10.64
N LEU A 56 4.27 -9.95 -11.45
CA LEU A 56 4.90 -8.84 -12.16
C LEU A 56 3.87 -8.22 -13.12
N ASN A 57 3.62 -6.93 -13.00
CA ASN A 57 2.87 -6.17 -13.99
C ASN A 57 3.87 -5.45 -14.89
N ASN A 58 3.80 -5.69 -16.21
CA ASN A 58 4.79 -5.19 -17.18
C ASN A 58 6.24 -5.54 -16.82
N GLY A 59 6.47 -6.69 -16.16
CA GLY A 59 7.80 -7.14 -15.74
C GLY A 59 8.30 -6.58 -14.41
N TYR A 60 7.48 -5.79 -13.69
CA TYR A 60 7.86 -5.20 -12.41
C TYR A 60 6.84 -5.47 -11.30
N ALA A 61 7.35 -5.68 -10.08
CA ALA A 61 6.59 -5.56 -8.84
C ALA A 61 6.95 -4.23 -8.17
N PHE A 62 5.93 -3.53 -7.67
CA PHE A 62 6.09 -2.24 -7.01
C PHE A 62 5.83 -2.38 -5.52
N ALA A 63 6.69 -1.76 -4.71
CA ALA A 63 6.52 -1.68 -3.27
C ALA A 63 6.87 -0.26 -2.78
N THR A 64 6.61 -0.01 -1.51
CA THR A 64 6.92 1.26 -0.85
C THR A 64 7.24 1.04 0.61
N ASN A 65 8.03 1.91 1.21
CA ASN A 65 8.19 2.02 2.66
C ASN A 65 7.30 3.14 3.26
N HIS A 66 6.31 3.63 2.50
CA HIS A 66 5.38 4.67 2.98
C HIS A 66 3.98 4.08 3.15
N ALA A 67 3.48 4.04 4.39
CA ALA A 67 2.16 3.51 4.70
C ALA A 67 1.04 4.23 3.94
N GLY A 68 1.09 5.57 3.87
CA GLY A 68 0.09 6.36 3.14
C GLY A 68 -0.01 6.01 1.65
N ILE A 69 1.13 5.73 0.99
CA ILE A 69 1.16 5.23 -0.40
C ILE A 69 0.54 3.84 -0.49
N ALA A 70 0.89 2.94 0.44
CA ALA A 70 0.37 1.59 0.42
C ALA A 70 -1.16 1.58 0.59
N ILE A 71 -1.68 2.36 1.55
CA ILE A 71 -3.11 2.55 1.76
C ILE A 71 -3.75 3.17 0.51
N LEU A 72 -3.15 4.21 -0.07
CA LEU A 72 -3.62 4.82 -1.32
C LEU A 72 -3.83 3.76 -2.40
N LYS A 73 -2.80 2.93 -2.66
CA LYS A 73 -2.85 1.92 -3.73
C LYS A 73 -3.78 0.76 -3.42
N ALA A 74 -4.09 0.54 -2.15
CA ALA A 74 -5.08 -0.43 -1.72
C ALA A 74 -6.52 0.07 -1.93
N ILE A 75 -6.74 1.38 -1.90
CA ILE A 75 -8.07 1.98 -2.02
C ILE A 75 -8.36 2.50 -3.44
N PHE A 76 -7.36 3.04 -4.12
CA PHE A 76 -7.50 3.68 -5.43
C PHE A 76 -6.80 2.87 -6.52
N SER A 77 -7.58 2.41 -7.50
CA SER A 77 -7.10 1.66 -8.65
C SER A 77 -6.59 2.60 -9.75
N ASN A 78 -5.34 2.37 -10.17
CA ASN A 78 -4.75 3.06 -11.30
C ASN A 78 -5.30 2.59 -12.66
N SER A 79 -6.08 1.50 -12.71
CA SER A 79 -6.56 0.92 -13.97
C SER A 79 -7.74 1.66 -14.58
N TYR A 80 -8.41 2.53 -13.82
CA TYR A 80 -9.67 3.19 -14.23
C TYR A 80 -9.59 4.72 -14.18
N ALA A 81 -8.39 5.28 -14.04
CA ALA A 81 -8.16 6.71 -13.97
C ALA A 81 -7.10 7.12 -15.00
N ASP A 82 -7.34 8.23 -15.69
CA ASP A 82 -6.35 8.84 -16.56
C ASP A 82 -5.34 9.56 -15.67
N ASN A 83 -4.12 9.02 -15.53
CA ASN A 83 -3.05 9.63 -14.73
C ASN A 83 -3.48 9.99 -13.30
N LEU A 84 -3.34 9.05 -12.37
CA LEU A 84 -3.42 9.42 -10.95
C LEU A 84 -2.28 10.38 -10.62
N GLY A 85 -2.65 11.62 -10.29
CA GLY A 85 -1.74 12.66 -9.90
C GLY A 85 -1.20 12.35 -8.50
N TYR A 86 0.08 12.02 -8.44
CA TYR A 86 0.80 11.76 -7.19
C TYR A 86 1.84 12.87 -6.96
N PRO A 87 1.44 14.09 -6.55
CA PRO A 87 2.40 15.10 -6.14
C PRO A 87 3.06 14.69 -4.81
N TYR A 88 4.04 13.79 -4.86
CA TYR A 88 4.82 13.35 -3.69
C TYR A 88 6.21 13.97 -3.69
N LEU A 89 6.40 14.98 -2.85
CA LEU A 89 7.71 15.40 -2.37
C LEU A 89 7.66 15.44 -0.85
N LEU A 90 8.09 14.35 -0.22
CA LEU A 90 8.20 14.20 1.24
C LEU A 90 9.13 15.25 1.88
N ASP A 91 9.98 15.89 1.07
CA ASP A 91 11.02 16.84 1.51
C ASP A 91 10.60 18.32 1.38
N ARG A 92 9.35 18.64 1.00
CA ARG A 92 8.94 20.03 0.72
C ARG A 92 7.62 20.48 1.36
N GLY A 93 7.30 20.00 2.56
CA GLY A 93 6.20 20.55 3.36
C GLY A 93 4.79 20.43 2.75
N ASN A 94 4.62 19.68 1.66
CA ASN A 94 3.35 19.50 1.00
C ASN A 94 2.59 18.31 1.59
N LYS A 95 1.29 18.51 1.82
CA LYS A 95 0.39 17.43 2.21
C LYS A 95 0.28 16.44 1.05
N LEU A 96 0.19 15.16 1.39
CA LEU A 96 -0.22 14.14 0.43
C LEU A 96 -1.63 14.50 -0.03
N GLU A 97 -1.79 14.74 -1.33
CA GLU A 97 -3.07 15.02 -1.98
C GLU A 97 -3.19 14.08 -3.19
N LEU A 98 -4.38 13.52 -3.39
CA LEU A 98 -4.67 12.67 -4.54
C LEU A 98 -5.55 13.43 -5.53
N GLU A 99 -5.07 13.59 -6.74
CA GLU A 99 -5.86 14.11 -7.85
C GLU A 99 -6.22 12.98 -8.82
N ILE A 100 -7.53 12.83 -9.07
CA ILE A 100 -8.08 11.83 -9.97
C ILE A 100 -8.65 12.57 -11.18
N LEU A 101 -7.94 12.50 -12.30
CA LEU A 101 -8.42 13.08 -13.56
C LEU A 101 -9.32 12.07 -14.28
N ASN A 102 -10.47 12.53 -14.78
CA ASN A 102 -11.42 11.72 -15.55
C ASN A 102 -11.75 10.36 -14.88
N GLY A 103 -11.88 10.36 -13.55
CA GLY A 103 -12.10 9.13 -12.78
C GLY A 103 -13.35 8.40 -13.24
N GLN A 104 -13.21 7.12 -13.60
CA GLN A 104 -14.33 6.25 -13.94
C GLN A 104 -14.82 5.49 -12.71
N ASN A 105 -15.99 4.85 -12.83
CA ASN A 105 -16.47 3.94 -11.80
C ASN A 105 -15.44 2.83 -11.55
N GLY A 106 -15.14 2.56 -10.28
CA GLY A 106 -14.19 1.53 -9.87
C GLY A 106 -12.75 2.00 -9.63
N VAL A 107 -12.46 3.31 -9.77
CA VAL A 107 -11.22 3.92 -9.28
C VAL A 107 -11.15 3.80 -7.76
N GLU A 108 -12.17 4.25 -7.03
CA GLU A 108 -12.22 4.17 -5.57
C GLU A 108 -12.90 2.88 -5.11
N ARG A 109 -12.31 2.19 -4.13
CA ARG A 109 -12.86 1.01 -3.46
C ARG A 109 -13.18 1.32 -2.00
N THR A 110 -14.18 0.64 -1.46
CA THR A 110 -14.52 0.74 -0.03
C THR A 110 -13.46 0.10 0.85
N LYS A 111 -12.79 -0.93 0.34
CA LYS A 111 -11.72 -1.66 1.01
C LYS A 111 -10.67 -2.21 0.04
N GLY A 112 -9.53 -2.55 0.58
CA GLY A 112 -8.44 -3.25 -0.11
C GLY A 112 -7.43 -3.80 0.90
N PHE A 113 -6.25 -4.15 0.44
CA PHE A 113 -5.24 -4.79 1.28
C PHE A 113 -3.86 -4.16 1.11
N VAL A 114 -3.17 -4.01 2.23
CA VAL A 114 -1.74 -3.73 2.29
C VAL A 114 -1.02 -5.02 2.63
N TYR A 115 -0.20 -5.50 1.70
CA TYR A 115 0.61 -6.70 1.86
C TYR A 115 2.01 -6.33 2.33
N ILE A 116 2.59 -7.21 3.14
CA ILE A 116 3.93 -7.04 3.69
C ILE A 116 4.93 -7.89 2.93
N ILE A 117 6.08 -7.29 2.62
CA ILE A 117 7.20 -7.89 1.93
C ILE A 117 8.40 -7.80 2.86
N SER A 118 8.85 -8.94 3.36
CA SER A 118 10.01 -9.02 4.26
C SER A 118 11.34 -8.96 3.50
N ASP A 119 11.43 -9.56 2.31
CA ASP A 119 12.69 -9.61 1.54
C ASP A 119 12.91 -8.34 0.69
N ARG A 120 13.23 -7.24 1.37
CA ARG A 120 13.54 -5.95 0.76
C ARG A 120 14.70 -6.00 -0.24
N ARG A 121 15.63 -6.95 -0.11
CA ARG A 121 16.82 -7.07 -0.98
C ARG A 121 16.48 -7.37 -2.44
N LYS A 122 15.29 -7.94 -2.71
CA LYS A 122 14.78 -8.13 -4.08
C LYS A 122 14.35 -6.82 -4.75
N PHE A 123 14.34 -5.71 -4.02
CA PHE A 123 13.87 -4.42 -4.51
C PHE A 123 15.00 -3.39 -4.60
N LYS A 124 14.92 -2.54 -5.62
CA LYS A 124 15.76 -1.35 -5.78
C LYS A 124 14.90 -0.11 -5.65
N PHE A 125 15.40 0.89 -4.93
CA PHE A 125 14.75 2.19 -4.86
C PHE A 125 14.79 2.88 -6.23
N ASP A 126 13.64 3.37 -6.70
CA ASP A 126 13.53 4.10 -7.96
C ASP A 126 13.71 5.60 -7.71
N THR A 127 14.89 6.10 -8.02
CA THR A 127 15.31 7.49 -7.76
C THR A 127 14.52 8.54 -8.53
N ARG A 128 13.68 8.15 -9.49
CA ARG A 128 12.75 9.05 -10.19
C ARG A 128 11.57 9.46 -9.30
N THR A 129 11.36 8.75 -8.20
CA THR A 129 10.31 9.01 -7.22
C THR A 129 10.90 9.08 -5.81
N SER A 130 10.13 9.60 -4.85
CA SER A 130 10.56 9.70 -3.46
C SER A 130 10.17 8.48 -2.60
N TRP A 131 9.41 7.53 -3.15
CA TRP A 131 8.72 6.50 -2.34
C TRP A 131 8.71 5.10 -2.95
N GLN A 132 9.07 4.95 -4.23
CA GLN A 132 8.87 3.70 -4.97
C GLN A 132 10.09 2.79 -4.90
N TYR A 133 9.80 1.52 -4.67
CA TYR A 133 10.73 0.41 -4.82
C TYR A 133 10.24 -0.49 -5.95
N ILE A 134 11.17 -0.94 -6.81
CA ILE A 134 10.88 -1.82 -7.94
C ILE A 134 11.66 -3.13 -7.82
N SER A 135 10.99 -4.23 -8.13
CA SER A 135 11.58 -5.56 -8.25
C SER A 135 11.26 -6.13 -9.62
N GLN A 136 12.22 -6.83 -10.22
CA GLN A 136 12.03 -7.62 -11.44
C GLN A 136 12.01 -9.13 -11.13
N TYR A 137 12.09 -9.51 -9.85
CA TYR A 137 12.06 -10.90 -9.45
C TYR A 137 10.64 -11.45 -9.61
N PRO A 138 10.45 -12.59 -10.30
CA PRO A 138 9.13 -13.16 -10.57
C PRO A 138 8.43 -13.71 -9.32
N ASP A 139 9.14 -13.78 -8.19
CA ASP A 139 8.72 -14.45 -6.98
C ASP A 139 8.93 -13.57 -5.73
N VAL A 140 8.25 -12.42 -5.69
CA VAL A 140 8.15 -11.66 -4.45
C VAL A 140 7.09 -12.30 -3.56
N GLU A 141 7.54 -12.81 -2.42
CA GLU A 141 6.70 -13.40 -1.39
C GLU A 141 6.00 -12.32 -0.58
N LEU A 142 4.73 -12.59 -0.25
CA LEU A 142 3.91 -11.78 0.63
C LEU A 142 3.79 -12.53 1.95
N VAL A 143 4.30 -11.96 3.04
CA VAL A 143 4.36 -12.66 4.33
C VAL A 143 3.13 -12.42 5.21
N GLY A 144 2.26 -11.50 4.83
CA GLY A 144 1.04 -11.18 5.55
C GLY A 144 0.30 -10.03 4.89
N SER A 145 -0.90 -9.74 5.38
CA SER A 145 -1.67 -8.59 4.89
C SER A 145 -2.54 -7.95 5.95
N ILE A 146 -2.83 -6.67 5.74
CA ILE A 146 -3.76 -5.90 6.55
C ILE A 146 -4.84 -5.34 5.64
N GLU A 147 -6.10 -5.62 5.95
CA GLU A 147 -7.24 -5.03 5.27
C GLU A 147 -7.33 -3.56 5.66
N VAL A 148 -7.52 -2.69 4.66
CA VAL A 148 -7.70 -1.25 4.81
C VAL A 148 -9.01 -0.83 4.19
N ILE A 149 -9.64 0.18 4.78
CA ILE A 149 -10.89 0.78 4.33
C ILE A 149 -10.65 2.22 3.89
N ARG A 150 -11.58 2.75 3.11
CA ARG A 150 -11.47 4.11 2.56
C ARG A 150 -11.15 5.18 3.62
N SER A 151 -11.71 5.10 4.82
CA SER A 151 -11.50 6.05 5.90
C SER A 151 -10.08 6.03 6.48
N ASP A 152 -9.31 4.97 6.23
CA ASP A 152 -7.89 4.90 6.62
C ASP A 152 -7.04 5.87 5.78
N PHE A 153 -7.49 6.21 4.57
CA PHE A 153 -6.83 7.21 3.74
C PHE A 153 -7.33 8.62 4.11
N LYS A 154 -6.63 9.24 5.06
CA LYS A 154 -6.99 10.54 5.66
C LYS A 154 -6.70 11.78 4.80
N TYR A 155 -6.13 11.59 3.62
CA TYR A 155 -5.61 12.67 2.80
C TYR A 155 -6.65 13.21 1.81
N PRO A 156 -6.57 14.49 1.41
CA PRO A 156 -7.52 15.08 0.46
C PRO A 156 -7.55 14.33 -0.87
N VAL A 157 -8.75 14.13 -1.41
CA VAL A 157 -8.99 13.56 -2.73
C VAL A 157 -9.78 14.57 -3.56
N LYS A 158 -9.26 14.91 -4.74
CA LYS A 158 -9.88 15.84 -5.69
C LYS A 158 -10.19 15.10 -6.98
N TYR A 159 -11.45 15.15 -7.39
CA TYR A 159 -11.89 14.64 -8.70
C TYR A 159 -11.91 15.81 -9.69
N ILE A 160 -11.14 15.70 -10.76
CA ILE A 160 -11.02 16.74 -11.78
C ILE A 160 -11.62 16.20 -13.08
N THR A 161 -12.68 16.83 -13.54
CA THR A 161 -13.27 16.60 -14.86
C THR A 161 -12.72 17.65 -15.81
N LYS A 162 -12.12 17.23 -16.93
CA LYS A 162 -11.71 18.14 -18.00
C LYS A 162 -12.77 18.25 -19.08
#